data_AF-A0AAD7YSE0-F1
#
_entry.id   AF-A0AAD7YSE0-F1
#
_cell.length_a   1.000
_cell.length_b   1.000
_cell.length_c   1.000
_cell.angle_alpha   90.00
_cell.angle_beta   90.00
_cell.angle_gamma   90.00
#
_symmetry.space_group_name_H-M   'P 1'
#
loop_
_entity.id
_entity.type
_entity.pdbx_description
1 polymer ?
#
loop_
_entity_poly.entity_id
_entity_poly.type
_entity_poly.pdbx_seq_one_letter_code
_entity_poly.pdbx_strand_id
1 'polypeptide(L)'
;MYPGLTEKYRCNCSSIGSESNVCDIRTGQCRCKQHVTGRACDTCEEGYWGLQLGGCRRCACGPGASACDPATGACACADGVGGAHCDTCLPGYYGFGSTGCLPCPKCQDGKVCSPHSGRCVCPGGSMGAGCRQCARGYWGAGNSCRPCSCGAGAVSNICDPHTGQCKCRSGWEGSTCEQCASGHYGPKCRPCQCHAAGTRDCADGLCSCDEWGRCPCKENVVGEKCDSCLEGTFGLSVDNPSGCTACFCFGRVSQCTQAALARGAVHVAAPLHVTLQRGHQDVITTMDQDSLLAIHTHTPDATITLPWPPVPVYVELDKRFVGDRVTSYGGSLRFKVEEEGGTELSREVLARFPLVRLYTKSIVLEYFEHAPVINGSHAVRFHESLWMVRGRGVASRSALMLALRRLDKILIRLTTRAPTYQEHVHAL
;
A
#
# COMPACT_ATOMS: atom_id res chain seq x y z
N MET A 1 -41.44 67.88 -86.22
CA MET A 1 -39.99 67.97 -86.53
C MET A 1 -39.27 68.12 -85.19
N TYR A 2 -38.32 67.21 -84.91
CA TYR A 2 -37.34 67.06 -83.81
C TYR A 2 -37.06 68.20 -82.79
N PRO A 3 -36.40 67.93 -81.62
CA PRO A 3 -35.93 66.61 -81.10
C PRO A 3 -36.04 66.36 -79.57
N GLY A 4 -36.40 65.12 -79.20
CA GLY A 4 -35.72 64.25 -78.20
C GLY A 4 -35.44 64.68 -76.76
N LEU A 5 -36.17 64.07 -75.80
CA LEU A 5 -35.67 63.28 -74.63
C LEU A 5 -36.72 63.27 -73.50
N THR A 6 -37.53 62.21 -73.45
CA THR A 6 -38.49 61.94 -72.36
C THR A 6 -38.09 60.67 -71.61
N GLU A 7 -37.60 60.82 -70.38
CA GLU A 7 -37.82 59.87 -69.29
C GLU A 7 -37.77 60.63 -67.95
N LYS A 8 -38.94 60.89 -67.36
CA LYS A 8 -39.08 61.58 -66.07
C LYS A 8 -38.83 60.58 -64.94
N TYR A 9 -37.58 60.42 -64.52
CA TYR A 9 -37.21 59.55 -63.39
C TYR A 9 -37.90 60.02 -62.10
N ARG A 10 -38.77 59.18 -61.52
CA ARG A 10 -39.28 59.41 -60.15
C ARG A 10 -38.12 59.20 -59.15
N CYS A 11 -38.04 60.00 -58.10
CA CYS A 11 -37.14 59.72 -56.97
C CYS A 11 -37.63 58.44 -56.28
N ASN A 12 -36.84 57.37 -56.39
CA ASN A 12 -37.10 56.07 -55.79
C ASN A 12 -36.14 55.86 -54.60
N CYS A 13 -36.14 56.80 -53.67
CA CYS A 13 -35.24 56.74 -52.52
C CYS A 13 -35.74 55.71 -51.51
N SER A 14 -34.85 54.89 -50.99
CA SER A 14 -35.15 53.89 -49.95
C SER A 14 -35.75 54.56 -48.73
N SER A 15 -36.93 54.11 -48.30
CA SER A 15 -37.63 54.61 -47.11
C SER A 15 -36.88 54.31 -45.80
N ILE A 16 -35.97 53.33 -45.84
CA ILE A 16 -35.19 52.88 -44.69
C ILE A 16 -33.81 53.54 -44.70
N GLY A 17 -33.16 53.63 -45.87
CA GLY A 17 -31.78 54.12 -46.02
C GLY A 17 -31.62 55.60 -46.39
N SER A 18 -32.68 56.30 -46.80
CA SER A 18 -32.64 57.74 -47.13
C SER A 18 -33.23 58.59 -46.01
N GLU A 19 -32.79 59.85 -45.89
CA GLU A 19 -33.36 60.83 -44.98
C GLU A 19 -34.78 61.26 -45.41
N SER A 20 -35.03 61.29 -46.73
CA SER A 20 -36.31 61.65 -47.32
C SER A 20 -36.43 61.09 -48.74
N ASN A 21 -37.62 61.13 -49.34
CA ASN A 21 -37.82 60.75 -50.74
C ASN A 21 -37.53 61.87 -51.74
N VAL A 22 -36.62 62.79 -51.37
CA VAL A 22 -36.18 63.91 -52.21
C VAL A 22 -34.81 63.57 -52.78
N CYS A 23 -34.69 63.63 -54.11
CA CYS A 23 -33.44 63.38 -54.83
C CYS A 23 -33.02 64.61 -55.64
N ASP A 24 -31.72 64.70 -55.93
CA ASP A 24 -31.15 65.78 -56.74
C ASP A 24 -31.76 65.80 -58.15
N ILE A 25 -32.17 66.99 -58.61
CA ILE A 25 -32.96 67.12 -59.84
C ILE A 25 -32.18 66.81 -61.13
N ARG A 26 -30.83 66.81 -61.08
CA ARG A 26 -29.96 66.59 -62.26
C ARG A 26 -29.37 65.18 -62.28
N THR A 27 -28.95 64.68 -61.12
CA THR A 27 -28.25 63.40 -60.95
C THR A 27 -29.19 62.30 -60.47
N GLY A 28 -30.33 62.66 -59.87
CA GLY A 28 -31.27 61.73 -59.26
C GLY A 28 -30.75 61.04 -58.00
N GLN A 29 -29.72 61.59 -57.35
CA GLN A 29 -29.09 61.07 -56.14
C GLN A 29 -29.93 61.40 -54.89
N CYS A 30 -30.26 60.39 -54.08
CA CYS A 30 -30.96 60.54 -52.81
C CYS A 30 -29.99 60.92 -51.67
N ARG A 31 -30.52 61.59 -50.63
CA ARG A 31 -29.76 61.92 -49.40
C ARG A 31 -29.74 60.71 -48.47
N CYS A 32 -28.60 60.04 -48.38
CA CYS A 32 -28.46 58.79 -47.63
C CYS A 32 -28.18 59.02 -46.15
N LYS A 33 -28.66 58.11 -45.30
CA LYS A 33 -28.32 58.04 -43.87
C LYS A 33 -26.89 57.57 -43.67
N GLN A 34 -26.39 57.67 -42.43
CA GLN A 34 -25.02 57.26 -42.09
C GLN A 34 -24.74 55.82 -42.55
N HIS A 35 -23.62 55.66 -43.25
CA HIS A 35 -23.11 54.38 -43.73
C HIS A 35 -23.98 53.70 -44.79
N VAL A 36 -24.79 54.48 -45.51
CA VAL A 36 -25.63 54.04 -46.63
C VAL A 36 -25.21 54.78 -47.90
N THR A 37 -25.12 54.08 -49.02
CA THR A 37 -24.68 54.59 -50.32
C THR A 37 -25.61 54.14 -51.46
N GLY A 38 -25.25 54.47 -52.69
CA GLY A 38 -26.04 54.20 -53.89
C GLY A 38 -27.01 55.33 -54.26
N ARG A 39 -27.46 55.35 -55.52
CA ARG A 39 -28.35 56.42 -56.02
C ARG A 39 -29.66 56.50 -55.24
N ALA A 40 -30.20 55.35 -54.84
CA ALA A 40 -31.44 55.21 -54.09
C ALA A 40 -31.22 55.03 -52.57
N CYS A 41 -29.98 55.10 -52.07
CA CYS A 41 -29.62 54.80 -50.68
C CYS A 41 -30.12 53.43 -50.20
N ASP A 42 -29.95 52.43 -51.04
CA ASP A 42 -30.41 51.06 -50.86
C ASP A 42 -29.27 50.07 -50.57
N THR A 43 -28.01 50.53 -50.55
CA THR A 43 -26.83 49.72 -50.27
C THR A 43 -26.01 50.27 -49.11
N CYS A 44 -25.32 49.42 -48.36
CA CYS A 44 -24.41 49.86 -47.30
C CYS A 44 -23.08 50.33 -47.89
N GLU A 45 -22.45 51.30 -47.23
CA GLU A 45 -21.05 51.66 -47.49
C GLU A 45 -20.11 50.48 -47.22
N GLU A 46 -18.95 50.47 -47.88
CA GLU A 46 -17.93 49.43 -47.69
C GLU A 46 -17.50 49.34 -46.22
N GLY A 47 -17.47 48.11 -45.68
CA GLY A 47 -17.19 47.86 -44.26
C GLY A 47 -18.41 47.99 -43.33
N TYR A 48 -19.62 48.17 -43.87
CA TYR A 48 -20.87 48.20 -43.13
C TYR A 48 -21.90 47.23 -43.73
N TRP A 49 -22.83 46.74 -42.90
CA TRP A 49 -23.83 45.75 -43.27
C TRP A 49 -25.17 45.94 -42.56
N GLY A 50 -26.21 45.28 -43.08
CA GLY A 50 -27.52 45.15 -42.44
C GLY A 50 -28.30 46.46 -42.43
N LEU A 51 -28.74 46.92 -43.60
CA LEU A 51 -29.53 48.15 -43.76
C LEU A 51 -30.83 48.12 -42.93
N GLN A 52 -30.92 48.99 -41.92
CA GLN A 52 -32.06 49.13 -41.02
C GLN A 52 -32.50 50.60 -40.90
N LEU A 53 -33.59 50.89 -40.16
CA LEU A 53 -34.21 52.22 -40.07
C LEU A 53 -33.24 53.34 -39.62
N GLY A 54 -32.12 52.97 -38.98
CA GLY A 54 -31.06 53.86 -38.52
C GLY A 54 -29.78 53.89 -39.39
N GLY A 55 -29.75 53.26 -40.57
CA GLY A 55 -28.56 53.12 -41.41
C GLY A 55 -27.92 51.73 -41.33
N CYS A 56 -26.64 51.60 -41.70
CA CYS A 56 -25.89 50.34 -41.67
C CYS A 56 -24.91 50.25 -40.49
N ARG A 57 -24.60 49.02 -40.05
CA ARG A 57 -23.72 48.75 -38.91
C ARG A 57 -22.33 48.33 -39.37
N ARG A 58 -21.28 48.78 -38.67
CA ARG A 58 -19.89 48.40 -39.00
C ARG A 58 -19.70 46.88 -38.92
N CYS A 59 -18.97 46.33 -39.88
CA CYS A 59 -18.58 44.92 -39.88
C CYS A 59 -17.59 44.61 -38.76
N ALA A 60 -17.82 43.51 -38.06
CA ALA A 60 -16.98 43.03 -36.97
C ALA A 60 -15.97 42.01 -37.49
N CYS A 61 -15.14 42.41 -38.45
CA CYS A 61 -14.10 41.56 -39.03
C CYS A 61 -12.72 41.94 -38.47
N GLY A 62 -11.86 40.94 -38.32
CA GLY A 62 -10.46 41.07 -37.94
C GLY A 62 -9.57 41.54 -39.10
N PRO A 63 -8.28 41.79 -38.83
CA PRO A 63 -7.35 42.39 -39.80
C PRO A 63 -7.05 41.50 -41.01
N GLY A 64 -7.44 40.22 -40.97
CA GLY A 64 -7.31 39.30 -42.10
C GLY A 64 -8.52 39.26 -43.04
N ALA A 65 -9.52 40.14 -42.87
CA ALA A 65 -10.63 40.27 -43.80
C ALA A 65 -10.37 41.37 -44.85
N SER A 66 -10.73 41.10 -46.10
CA SER A 66 -10.65 42.08 -47.20
C SER A 66 -11.93 42.90 -47.36
N ALA A 67 -13.08 42.30 -47.03
CA ALA A 67 -14.40 42.92 -47.10
C ALA A 67 -15.39 42.16 -46.21
N CYS A 68 -16.65 42.61 -46.16
CA CYS A 68 -17.76 41.91 -45.55
C CYS A 68 -19.00 42.01 -46.42
N ASP A 69 -19.88 41.01 -46.33
CA ASP A 69 -21.16 40.98 -47.02
C ASP A 69 -22.08 42.10 -46.48
N PRO A 70 -22.57 43.02 -47.33
CA PRO A 70 -23.40 44.16 -46.90
C PRO A 70 -24.81 43.77 -46.43
N ALA A 71 -25.29 42.56 -46.72
CA ALA A 71 -26.58 42.06 -46.28
C ALA A 71 -26.45 41.21 -45.00
N THR A 72 -25.47 40.31 -44.94
CA THR A 72 -25.34 39.32 -43.86
C THR A 72 -24.28 39.66 -42.81
N GLY A 73 -23.33 40.54 -43.13
CA GLY A 73 -22.19 40.87 -42.27
C GLY A 73 -21.09 39.82 -42.25
N ALA A 74 -21.19 38.76 -43.08
CA ALA A 74 -20.18 37.71 -43.16
C ALA A 74 -18.84 38.26 -43.70
N CYS A 75 -17.74 37.95 -43.03
CA CYS A 75 -16.41 38.43 -43.41
C CYS A 75 -15.85 37.63 -44.60
N ALA A 76 -15.32 38.34 -45.60
CA ALA A 76 -14.53 37.74 -46.67
C ALA A 76 -13.06 37.68 -46.22
N CYS A 77 -12.61 36.49 -45.80
CA CYS A 77 -11.25 36.29 -45.32
C CYS A 77 -10.24 36.28 -46.48
N ALA A 78 -9.05 36.84 -46.23
CA ALA A 78 -7.91 36.73 -47.13
C ALA A 78 -7.43 35.27 -47.22
N ASP A 79 -6.65 34.96 -48.27
CA ASP A 79 -6.14 33.60 -48.50
C ASP A 79 -5.40 33.06 -47.27
N GLY A 80 -5.75 31.83 -46.87
CA GLY A 80 -5.17 31.15 -45.72
C GLY A 80 -5.66 31.63 -44.35
N VAL A 81 -6.58 32.61 -44.30
CA VAL A 81 -7.20 33.12 -43.08
C VAL A 81 -8.61 32.56 -42.92
N GLY A 82 -9.00 32.25 -41.69
CA GLY A 82 -10.32 31.73 -41.34
C GLY A 82 -10.76 32.15 -39.95
N GLY A 83 -11.83 31.50 -39.47
CA GLY A 83 -12.58 31.93 -38.30
C GLY A 83 -13.75 32.85 -38.67
N ALA A 84 -14.72 33.00 -37.78
CA ALA A 84 -15.92 33.82 -38.02
C ALA A 84 -15.58 35.30 -38.27
N HIS A 85 -14.42 35.74 -37.76
CA HIS A 85 -13.94 37.11 -37.86
C HIS A 85 -12.64 37.22 -38.68
N CYS A 86 -12.21 36.18 -39.39
CA CYS A 86 -10.95 36.20 -40.16
C CYS A 86 -9.73 36.59 -39.31
N ASP A 87 -9.61 35.98 -38.14
CA ASP A 87 -8.63 36.28 -37.08
C ASP A 87 -7.71 35.09 -36.75
N THR A 88 -7.84 33.98 -37.46
CA THR A 88 -7.02 32.79 -37.28
C THR A 88 -6.53 32.25 -38.62
N CYS A 89 -5.39 31.55 -38.64
CA CYS A 89 -4.97 30.85 -39.85
C CYS A 89 -5.78 29.57 -40.05
N LEU A 90 -6.12 29.27 -41.30
CA LEU A 90 -6.70 27.99 -41.69
C LEU A 90 -5.67 26.85 -41.49
N PRO A 91 -6.12 25.59 -41.34
CA PRO A 91 -5.24 24.44 -41.33
C PRO A 91 -4.31 24.43 -42.54
N GLY A 92 -3.00 24.27 -42.30
CA GLY A 92 -1.98 24.33 -43.34
C GLY A 92 -1.41 25.72 -43.61
N TYR A 93 -1.77 26.74 -42.83
CA TYR A 93 -1.21 28.08 -42.87
C TYR A 93 -0.67 28.52 -41.50
N TYR A 94 0.26 29.48 -41.48
CA TYR A 94 0.88 30.00 -40.26
C TYR A 94 1.20 31.49 -40.33
N GLY A 95 1.50 32.07 -39.16
CA GLY A 95 2.08 33.41 -39.07
C GLY A 95 1.08 34.52 -39.39
N PHE A 96 -0.07 34.51 -38.69
CA PHE A 96 -1.12 35.52 -38.85
C PHE A 96 -0.56 36.96 -38.73
N GLY A 97 -0.77 37.76 -39.77
CA GLY A 97 -0.34 39.16 -39.82
C GLY A 97 -1.26 40.01 -40.69
N SER A 98 -0.87 41.27 -40.94
CA SER A 98 -1.66 42.24 -41.72
C SER A 98 -1.85 41.87 -43.19
N THR A 99 -1.06 40.92 -43.71
CA THR A 99 -1.16 40.40 -45.08
C THR A 99 -1.80 39.01 -45.15
N GLY A 100 -2.41 38.53 -44.06
CA GLY A 100 -3.01 37.20 -43.97
C GLY A 100 -2.07 36.15 -43.38
N CYS A 101 -2.14 34.91 -43.86
CA CYS A 101 -1.32 33.79 -43.39
C CYS A 101 -0.49 33.17 -44.52
N LEU A 102 0.69 32.65 -44.18
CA LEU A 102 1.60 32.00 -45.12
C LEU A 102 1.36 30.48 -45.18
N PRO A 103 1.51 29.83 -46.34
CA PRO A 103 1.34 28.38 -46.44
C PRO A 103 2.45 27.65 -45.68
N CYS A 104 2.06 26.60 -44.96
CA CYS A 104 2.98 25.77 -44.20
C CYS A 104 3.92 24.95 -45.12
N PRO A 105 5.18 24.73 -44.70
CA PRO A 105 6.06 23.79 -45.38
C PRO A 105 5.51 22.35 -45.27
N LYS A 106 5.86 21.49 -46.24
CA LYS A 106 5.57 20.06 -46.16
C LYS A 106 6.40 19.42 -45.03
N CYS A 107 5.75 19.09 -43.92
CA CYS A 107 6.39 18.41 -42.81
C CYS A 107 6.52 16.90 -43.08
N GLN A 108 7.65 16.32 -42.69
CA GLN A 108 7.94 14.88 -42.77
C GLN A 108 7.97 14.25 -41.37
N ASP A 109 8.05 12.92 -41.30
CA ASP A 109 8.20 12.17 -40.05
C ASP A 109 7.10 12.41 -39.01
N GLY A 110 5.85 12.52 -39.46
CA GLY A 110 4.68 12.67 -38.58
C GLY A 110 4.56 14.03 -37.88
N LYS A 111 5.43 15.00 -38.20
CA LYS A 111 5.37 16.36 -37.67
C LYS A 111 4.26 17.19 -38.33
N VAL A 112 3.75 18.16 -37.58
CA VAL A 112 2.74 19.13 -38.03
C VAL A 112 3.31 20.54 -37.97
N CYS A 113 2.89 21.40 -38.90
CA CYS A 113 3.29 22.80 -38.93
C CYS A 113 2.66 23.58 -37.77
N SER A 114 3.47 24.33 -37.04
CA SER A 114 3.00 25.25 -36.01
C SER A 114 2.24 26.44 -36.63
N PRO A 115 0.98 26.71 -36.25
CA PRO A 115 0.19 27.82 -36.82
C PRO A 115 0.76 29.21 -36.47
N HIS A 116 1.63 29.33 -35.47
CA HIS A 116 2.24 30.60 -35.11
C HIS A 116 3.60 30.84 -35.79
N SER A 117 4.40 29.79 -35.97
CA SER A 117 5.81 29.93 -36.37
C SER A 117 6.18 29.22 -37.67
N GLY A 118 5.29 28.39 -38.22
CA GLY A 118 5.55 27.63 -39.45
C GLY A 118 6.51 26.46 -39.28
N ARG A 119 7.08 26.29 -38.09
CA ARG A 119 8.05 25.22 -37.79
C ARG A 119 7.33 23.88 -37.66
N CYS A 120 7.90 22.82 -38.26
CA CYS A 120 7.42 21.46 -38.10
C CYS A 120 7.73 20.94 -36.68
N VAL A 121 6.69 20.68 -35.89
CA VAL A 121 6.75 20.21 -34.51
C VAL A 121 5.98 18.90 -34.34
N CYS A 122 6.32 18.11 -33.32
CA CYS A 122 5.57 16.91 -33.00
C CYS A 122 4.22 17.26 -32.33
N PRO A 123 3.09 16.67 -32.78
CA PRO A 123 1.77 17.00 -32.25
C PRO A 123 1.52 16.33 -30.89
N GLY A 124 0.59 16.89 -30.10
CA GLY A 124 0.02 16.20 -28.94
C GLY A 124 1.02 15.81 -27.84
N GLY A 125 2.08 16.59 -27.62
CA GLY A 125 3.08 16.27 -26.61
C GLY A 125 3.96 15.07 -26.94
N SER A 126 4.03 14.65 -28.21
CA SER A 126 4.99 13.66 -28.68
C SER A 126 6.37 14.28 -28.98
N MET A 127 7.41 13.43 -29.07
CA MET A 127 8.79 13.80 -29.35
C MET A 127 9.54 12.66 -30.07
N GLY A 128 10.81 12.91 -30.40
CA GLY A 128 11.71 11.94 -31.03
C GLY A 128 11.52 11.82 -32.55
N ALA A 129 12.26 10.88 -33.14
CA ALA A 129 12.15 10.57 -34.58
C ALA A 129 10.77 9.97 -34.89
N GLY A 130 10.07 10.53 -35.89
CA GLY A 130 8.73 10.07 -36.25
C GLY A 130 7.62 10.43 -35.25
N CYS A 131 7.91 11.24 -34.21
CA CYS A 131 6.96 11.61 -33.16
C CYS A 131 6.31 10.40 -32.43
N ARG A 132 7.08 9.33 -32.23
CA ARG A 132 6.59 8.05 -31.66
C ARG A 132 6.82 7.90 -30.15
N GLN A 133 7.42 8.89 -29.51
CA GLN A 133 7.71 8.87 -28.06
C GLN A 133 6.94 10.00 -27.39
N CYS A 134 6.51 9.83 -26.15
CA CYS A 134 5.91 10.92 -25.40
C CYS A 134 6.99 11.84 -24.83
N ALA A 135 6.76 13.14 -24.91
CA ALA A 135 7.61 14.14 -24.31
C ALA A 135 7.54 14.06 -22.78
N ARG A 136 8.51 14.68 -22.09
CA ARG A 136 8.50 14.76 -20.63
C ARG A 136 7.19 15.39 -20.14
N GLY A 137 6.56 14.77 -19.14
CA GLY A 137 5.24 15.19 -18.66
C GLY A 137 4.08 14.61 -19.45
N TYR A 138 4.33 13.68 -20.38
CA TYR A 138 3.31 12.93 -21.11
C TYR A 138 3.61 11.42 -21.10
N TRP A 139 2.57 10.61 -21.23
CA TRP A 139 2.67 9.16 -21.30
C TRP A 139 1.63 8.56 -22.25
N GLY A 140 1.91 7.35 -22.76
CA GLY A 140 1.00 6.62 -23.62
C GLY A 140 1.72 5.75 -24.64
N ALA A 141 1.04 5.41 -25.73
CA ALA A 141 1.55 4.55 -26.77
C ALA A 141 1.36 5.16 -28.17
N GLY A 142 2.40 5.11 -29.00
CA GLY A 142 2.39 5.63 -30.36
C GLY A 142 2.16 7.14 -30.42
N ASN A 143 1.11 7.56 -31.14
CA ASN A 143 0.78 8.98 -31.33
C ASN A 143 -0.21 9.51 -30.28
N SER A 144 -0.62 8.68 -29.31
CA SER A 144 -1.60 9.04 -28.28
C SER A 144 -0.88 9.29 -26.95
N CYS A 145 -0.35 10.51 -26.81
CA CYS A 145 0.30 10.96 -25.59
C CYS A 145 -0.67 11.79 -24.74
N ARG A 146 -0.83 11.40 -23.49
CA ARG A 146 -1.67 12.09 -22.50
C ARG A 146 -0.80 12.77 -21.45
N PRO A 147 -1.16 13.97 -20.97
CA PRO A 147 -0.40 14.63 -19.92
C PRO A 147 -0.37 13.78 -18.64
N CYS A 148 0.77 13.77 -17.95
CA CYS A 148 0.87 13.21 -16.61
C CYS A 148 -0.07 13.96 -15.65
N SER A 149 -0.71 13.22 -14.77
CA SER A 149 -1.60 13.75 -13.72
C SER A 149 -1.09 13.29 -12.35
N CYS A 150 0.15 13.65 -12.03
CA CYS A 150 0.73 13.34 -10.73
C CYS A 150 0.17 14.27 -9.65
N GLY A 151 -0.29 13.69 -8.55
CA GLY A 151 -0.84 14.39 -7.40
C GLY A 151 0.22 15.07 -6.52
N ALA A 152 -0.25 15.65 -5.42
CA ALA A 152 0.59 16.43 -4.50
C ALA A 152 1.71 15.60 -3.83
N GLY A 153 1.54 14.28 -3.73
CA GLY A 153 2.53 13.35 -3.20
C GLY A 153 3.69 13.05 -4.13
N ALA A 154 3.65 13.50 -5.39
CA ALA A 154 4.73 13.26 -6.34
C ALA A 154 5.94 14.18 -6.15
N VAL A 155 7.12 13.72 -6.55
CA VAL A 155 8.34 14.55 -6.57
C VAL A 155 8.22 15.66 -7.62
N SER A 156 7.62 15.36 -8.76
CA SER A 156 7.35 16.29 -9.86
C SER A 156 6.19 15.76 -10.72
N ASN A 157 5.63 16.59 -11.61
CA ASN A 157 4.62 16.13 -12.58
C ASN A 157 5.25 15.44 -13.82
N ILE A 158 6.33 14.67 -13.60
CA ILE A 158 6.98 13.85 -14.62
C ILE A 158 6.71 12.40 -14.26
N CYS A 159 6.09 11.69 -15.19
CA CYS A 159 5.74 10.28 -15.07
C CYS A 159 6.49 9.43 -16.10
N ASP A 160 6.45 8.11 -15.92
CA ASP A 160 6.98 7.16 -16.88
C ASP A 160 6.25 7.31 -18.24
N PRO A 161 6.98 7.45 -19.37
CA PRO A 161 6.38 7.76 -20.66
C PRO A 161 5.52 6.62 -21.24
N HIS A 162 5.61 5.40 -20.69
CA HIS A 162 4.84 4.24 -21.15
C HIS A 162 3.71 3.88 -20.20
N THR A 163 3.97 3.88 -18.89
CA THR A 163 3.01 3.44 -17.87
C THR A 163 2.22 4.58 -17.24
N GLY A 164 2.72 5.82 -17.34
CA GLY A 164 2.14 6.97 -16.65
C GLY A 164 2.43 7.01 -15.15
N GLN A 165 3.30 6.12 -14.64
CA GLN A 165 3.60 6.03 -13.21
C GLN A 165 4.44 7.22 -12.74
N CYS A 166 3.96 7.90 -11.71
CA CYS A 166 4.63 9.01 -11.05
C CYS A 166 5.61 8.52 -9.98
N LYS A 167 6.66 9.30 -9.74
CA LYS A 167 7.61 9.05 -8.64
C LYS A 167 7.09 9.68 -7.35
N CYS A 168 6.66 8.85 -6.40
CA CYS A 168 6.07 9.30 -5.12
C CYS A 168 7.14 9.68 -4.09
N ARG A 169 6.80 10.63 -3.22
CA ARG A 169 7.55 10.97 -2.01
C ARG A 169 7.34 9.90 -0.94
N SER A 170 8.21 9.88 0.06
CA SER A 170 8.03 9.01 1.24
C SER A 170 6.67 9.26 1.88
N GLY A 171 5.97 8.18 2.21
CA GLY A 171 4.62 8.21 2.78
C GLY A 171 3.48 8.27 1.76
N TRP A 172 3.76 8.34 0.45
CA TRP A 172 2.75 8.36 -0.61
C TRP A 172 2.86 7.13 -1.50
N GLU A 173 1.74 6.65 -2.03
CA GLU A 173 1.65 5.50 -2.93
C GLU A 173 0.61 5.70 -4.05
N GLY A 174 0.50 4.69 -4.92
CA GLY A 174 -0.35 4.72 -6.12
C GLY A 174 0.37 5.25 -7.36
N SER A 175 -0.23 5.06 -8.54
CA SER A 175 0.36 5.47 -9.82
C SER A 175 0.45 6.98 -9.98
N THR A 176 -0.45 7.73 -9.34
CA THR A 176 -0.51 9.20 -9.35
C THR A 176 0.03 9.84 -8.06
N CYS A 177 0.40 9.06 -7.04
CA CYS A 177 0.87 9.58 -5.74
C CYS A 177 -0.17 10.45 -5.01
N GLU A 178 -1.44 10.05 -5.06
CA GLU A 178 -2.54 10.75 -4.38
C GLU A 178 -2.98 10.06 -3.08
N GLN A 179 -2.52 8.83 -2.85
CA GLN A 179 -2.88 8.03 -1.69
C GLN A 179 -1.71 7.96 -0.72
N CYS A 180 -2.02 7.84 0.57
CA CYS A 180 -0.99 7.60 1.57
C CYS A 180 -0.56 6.15 1.53
N ALA A 181 0.76 5.95 1.59
CA ALA A 181 1.34 4.64 1.75
C ALA A 181 0.83 3.98 3.04
N SER A 182 0.77 2.65 3.04
CA SER A 182 0.47 1.88 4.26
C SER A 182 1.33 2.38 5.45
N GLY A 183 0.69 2.54 6.61
CA GLY A 183 1.33 3.13 7.79
C GLY A 183 1.44 4.66 7.77
N HIS A 184 0.72 5.36 6.88
CA HIS A 184 0.61 6.83 6.87
C HIS A 184 -0.86 7.28 6.76
N TYR A 185 -1.17 8.49 7.23
CA TYR A 185 -2.53 9.02 7.26
C TYR A 185 -2.59 10.55 7.06
N GLY A 186 -3.80 11.03 6.73
CA GLY A 186 -4.13 12.44 6.61
C GLY A 186 -3.60 13.12 5.34
N PRO A 187 -3.89 14.42 5.16
CA PRO A 187 -3.65 15.14 3.89
C PRO A 187 -2.17 15.34 3.53
N LYS A 188 -1.27 15.09 4.48
CA LYS A 188 0.19 15.16 4.27
C LYS A 188 0.86 13.80 4.41
N CYS A 189 0.08 12.72 4.50
CA CYS A 189 0.54 11.35 4.73
C CYS A 189 1.61 11.27 5.80
N ARG A 190 1.23 11.63 7.03
CA ARG A 190 2.12 11.55 8.20
C ARG A 190 2.19 10.09 8.66
N PRO A 191 3.33 9.62 9.18
CA PRO A 191 3.46 8.26 9.67
C PRO A 191 2.49 8.01 10.84
N CYS A 192 1.87 6.84 10.88
CA CYS A 192 0.95 6.42 11.94
C CYS A 192 1.62 6.40 13.31
N GLN A 193 2.87 5.90 13.37
CA GLN A 193 3.63 5.69 14.61
C GLN A 193 2.91 4.78 15.63
N CYS A 194 2.24 3.74 15.14
CA CYS A 194 1.64 2.73 15.99
C CYS A 194 2.71 1.88 16.67
N HIS A 195 2.52 1.55 17.94
CA HIS A 195 3.41 0.66 18.67
C HIS A 195 3.13 -0.79 18.24
N ALA A 196 4.11 -1.41 17.58
CA ALA A 196 3.95 -2.73 16.95
C ALA A 196 3.51 -3.83 17.94
N ALA A 197 3.98 -3.78 19.18
CA ALA A 197 3.60 -4.76 20.19
C ALA A 197 2.11 -4.70 20.58
N GLY A 198 1.50 -3.52 20.45
CA GLY A 198 0.14 -3.26 20.89
C GLY A 198 -0.88 -3.13 19.77
N THR A 199 -0.45 -3.13 18.52
CA THR A 199 -1.31 -2.93 17.36
C THR A 199 -1.58 -4.26 16.68
N ARG A 200 -2.80 -4.45 16.14
CA ARG A 200 -3.18 -5.63 15.38
C ARG A 200 -2.67 -5.53 13.94
N ASP A 201 -2.46 -6.68 13.31
CA ASP A 201 -2.19 -6.80 11.86
C ASP A 201 -0.99 -5.99 11.34
N CYS A 202 0.06 -5.84 12.15
CA CYS A 202 1.31 -5.26 11.69
C CYS A 202 2.11 -6.28 10.87
N ALA A 203 2.57 -5.89 9.69
CA ALA A 203 3.45 -6.68 8.82
C ALA A 203 4.84 -6.04 8.76
N ASP A 204 5.90 -6.81 9.06
CA ASP A 204 7.30 -6.34 9.04
C ASP A 204 7.55 -5.04 9.80
N GLY A 205 6.83 -4.83 10.91
CA GLY A 205 6.93 -3.62 11.73
C GLY A 205 6.17 -2.40 11.19
N LEU A 206 5.50 -2.52 10.04
CA LEU A 206 4.61 -1.51 9.48
C LEU A 206 3.17 -1.79 9.93
N CYS A 207 2.56 -0.82 10.59
CA CYS A 207 1.21 -0.93 11.13
C CYS A 207 0.31 0.14 10.49
N SER A 208 -0.86 -0.27 10.00
CA SER A 208 -1.86 0.63 9.44
C SER A 208 -2.65 1.36 10.53
N CYS A 209 -3.20 2.52 10.19
CA CYS A 209 -4.07 3.32 11.06
C CYS A 209 -5.24 3.91 10.27
N ASP A 210 -6.24 4.44 10.98
CA ASP A 210 -7.39 5.10 10.36
C ASP A 210 -7.03 6.50 9.80
N GLU A 211 -8.01 7.17 9.18
CA GLU A 211 -7.82 8.50 8.56
C GLU A 211 -7.39 9.58 9.55
N TRP A 212 -7.61 9.37 10.86
CA TRP A 212 -7.22 10.26 11.95
C TRP A 212 -5.91 9.83 12.62
N GLY A 213 -5.31 8.73 12.19
CA GLY A 213 -4.06 8.23 12.70
C GLY A 213 -4.20 7.32 13.91
N ARG A 214 -5.39 6.79 14.19
CA ARG A 214 -5.64 5.88 15.32
C ARG A 214 -5.33 4.46 14.94
N CYS A 215 -4.58 3.82 15.81
CA CYS A 215 -4.09 2.47 15.60
C CYS A 215 -5.10 1.44 16.14
N PRO A 216 -5.33 0.33 15.43
CA PRO A 216 -6.21 -0.73 15.90
C PRO A 216 -5.53 -1.54 17.02
N CYS A 217 -5.83 -1.20 18.28
CA CYS A 217 -5.16 -1.81 19.43
C CYS A 217 -5.60 -3.25 19.70
N LYS A 218 -4.65 -4.09 20.12
CA LYS A 218 -4.89 -5.42 20.70
C LYS A 218 -5.77 -5.29 21.96
N GLU A 219 -6.42 -6.38 22.33
CA GLU A 219 -7.49 -6.41 23.34
C GLU A 219 -7.12 -5.74 24.68
N ASN A 220 -5.91 -5.98 25.19
CA ASN A 220 -5.46 -5.45 26.49
C ASN A 220 -4.60 -4.18 26.35
N VAL A 221 -4.74 -3.44 25.26
CA VAL A 221 -3.91 -2.27 24.93
C VAL A 221 -4.80 -1.09 24.61
N VAL A 222 -4.38 0.10 25.05
CA VAL A 222 -5.11 1.36 24.91
C VAL A 222 -4.19 2.48 24.42
N GLY A 223 -4.81 3.62 24.08
CA GLY A 223 -4.16 4.80 23.54
C GLY A 223 -4.22 4.85 22.02
N GLU A 224 -4.18 6.05 21.45
CA GLU A 224 -4.30 6.29 20.00
C GLU A 224 -3.17 5.58 19.20
N LYS A 225 -2.04 5.30 19.86
CA LYS A 225 -0.85 4.63 19.30
C LYS A 225 -0.63 3.22 19.83
N CYS A 226 -1.55 2.69 20.64
CA CYS A 226 -1.47 1.36 21.24
C CYS A 226 -0.16 1.10 22.02
N ASP A 227 0.33 2.13 22.72
CA ASP A 227 1.59 2.13 23.46
C ASP A 227 1.43 1.82 24.95
N SER A 228 0.19 1.76 25.44
CA SER A 228 -0.12 1.66 26.87
C SER A 228 -0.99 0.45 27.16
N CYS A 229 -0.72 -0.25 28.26
CA CYS A 229 -1.55 -1.36 28.70
C CYS A 229 -2.88 -0.85 29.27
N LEU A 230 -3.97 -1.59 29.00
CA LEU A 230 -5.26 -1.37 29.66
C LEU A 230 -5.10 -1.53 31.18
N GLU A 231 -5.91 -0.81 31.97
CA GLU A 231 -5.89 -0.93 33.43
C GLU A 231 -6.08 -2.39 33.89
N GLY A 232 -5.28 -2.83 34.87
CA GLY A 232 -5.28 -4.23 35.31
C GLY A 232 -4.56 -5.18 34.35
N THR A 233 -3.72 -4.67 33.45
CA THR A 233 -2.85 -5.45 32.56
C THR A 233 -1.44 -4.86 32.52
N PHE A 234 -0.43 -5.65 32.14
CA PHE A 234 0.97 -5.24 32.12
C PHE A 234 1.78 -6.01 31.07
N GLY A 235 2.99 -5.57 30.76
CA GLY A 235 3.90 -6.35 29.90
C GLY A 235 3.56 -6.32 28.43
N LEU A 236 3.52 -5.11 27.85
CA LEU A 236 3.31 -4.91 26.41
C LEU A 236 4.39 -5.66 25.59
N SER A 237 3.98 -6.62 24.77
CA SER A 237 4.90 -7.50 24.03
C SER A 237 4.36 -7.90 22.66
N VAL A 238 5.26 -7.95 21.66
CA VAL A 238 4.92 -8.37 20.29
C VAL A 238 4.41 -9.81 20.27
N ASP A 239 5.05 -10.70 21.03
CA ASP A 239 4.69 -12.13 21.16
C ASP A 239 3.34 -12.35 21.85
N ASN A 240 2.79 -11.33 22.52
CA ASN A 240 1.53 -11.46 23.22
C ASN A 240 0.37 -11.11 22.26
N PRO A 241 -0.53 -12.07 21.95
CA PRO A 241 -1.66 -11.82 21.04
C PRO A 241 -2.63 -10.76 21.58
N SER A 242 -2.77 -10.65 22.90
CA SER A 242 -3.58 -9.60 23.54
C SER A 242 -2.79 -8.32 23.81
N GLY A 243 -1.49 -8.29 23.49
CA GLY A 243 -0.58 -7.17 23.68
C GLY A 243 -0.06 -7.07 25.10
N CYS A 244 -0.95 -6.90 26.07
CA CYS A 244 -0.62 -6.93 27.50
C CYS A 244 -1.21 -8.17 28.20
N THR A 245 -0.53 -8.61 29.25
CA THR A 245 -0.94 -9.73 30.11
C THR A 245 -1.83 -9.18 31.22
N ALA A 246 -3.02 -9.76 31.43
CA ALA A 246 -3.88 -9.37 32.55
C ALA A 246 -3.17 -9.56 33.90
N CYS A 247 -3.54 -8.81 34.93
CA CYS A 247 -3.04 -9.01 36.28
C CYS A 247 -3.62 -10.31 36.87
N PHE A 248 -2.77 -11.09 37.54
CA PHE A 248 -3.21 -12.28 38.26
C PHE A 248 -2.53 -12.35 39.61
N CYS A 249 -3.22 -11.83 40.62
CA CYS A 249 -2.73 -11.76 42.00
C CYS A 249 -3.58 -12.63 42.93
N PHE A 250 -4.09 -13.76 42.44
CA PHE A 250 -4.95 -14.69 43.19
C PHE A 250 -6.14 -14.00 43.89
N GLY A 251 -6.73 -13.00 43.22
CA GLY A 251 -7.86 -12.23 43.75
C GLY A 251 -7.53 -11.22 44.86
N ARG A 252 -6.25 -11.01 45.19
CA ARG A 252 -5.85 -10.05 46.24
C ARG A 252 -5.86 -8.60 45.77
N VAL A 253 -5.45 -8.37 44.53
CA VAL A 253 -5.43 -7.05 43.87
C VAL A 253 -5.71 -7.25 42.38
N SER A 254 -6.29 -6.23 41.74
CA SER A 254 -6.54 -6.18 40.30
C SER A 254 -5.55 -5.31 39.54
N GLN A 255 -4.87 -4.38 40.23
CA GLN A 255 -3.85 -3.52 39.66
C GLN A 255 -2.45 -4.12 39.89
N CYS A 256 -1.65 -4.13 38.84
CA CYS A 256 -0.26 -4.60 38.89
C CYS A 256 0.57 -3.86 37.84
N THR A 257 1.88 -3.81 38.07
CA THR A 257 2.84 -3.22 37.13
C THR A 257 3.90 -4.24 36.78
N GLN A 258 4.56 -4.03 35.64
CA GLN A 258 5.70 -4.84 35.27
C GLN A 258 6.83 -4.69 36.29
N ALA A 259 7.40 -5.81 36.73
CA ALA A 259 8.55 -5.80 37.62
C ALA A 259 9.80 -5.27 36.90
N ALA A 260 10.56 -4.39 37.55
CA ALA A 260 11.86 -3.91 37.07
C ALA A 260 13.00 -4.91 37.36
N LEU A 261 12.73 -6.20 37.19
CA LEU A 261 13.68 -7.29 37.45
C LEU A 261 14.18 -7.87 36.13
N ALA A 262 15.49 -8.12 36.05
CA ALA A 262 16.07 -8.88 34.96
C ALA A 262 15.99 -10.39 35.25
N ARG A 263 15.99 -11.20 34.19
CA ARG A 263 16.02 -12.66 34.33
C ARG A 263 17.45 -13.14 34.55
N GLY A 264 17.69 -13.81 35.67
CA GLY A 264 18.88 -14.64 35.88
C GLY A 264 18.62 -16.06 35.40
N ALA A 265 19.61 -16.68 34.76
CA ALA A 265 19.55 -18.09 34.38
C ALA A 265 20.24 -18.94 35.45
N VAL A 266 19.58 -20.05 35.83
CA VAL A 266 20.20 -21.10 36.64
C VAL A 266 20.82 -22.09 35.66
N HIS A 267 22.14 -22.26 35.74
CA HIS A 267 22.89 -23.17 34.88
C HIS A 267 23.32 -24.42 35.65
N VAL A 268 23.31 -25.57 34.98
CA VAL A 268 24.05 -26.77 35.39
C VAL A 268 25.29 -26.90 34.52
N ALA A 269 26.40 -27.23 35.15
CA ALA A 269 27.73 -27.21 34.54
C ALA A 269 28.22 -28.57 34.02
N ALA A 270 27.45 -29.66 34.21
CA ALA A 270 27.87 -31.00 33.82
C ALA A 270 26.94 -31.57 32.72
N PRO A 271 27.48 -31.92 31.53
CA PRO A 271 26.74 -32.73 30.56
C PRO A 271 26.46 -34.13 31.13
N LEU A 272 25.38 -34.75 30.67
CA LEU A 272 24.95 -36.08 31.10
C LEU A 272 25.03 -37.02 29.90
N HIS A 273 25.90 -38.02 29.95
CA HIS A 273 26.00 -39.01 28.89
C HIS A 273 25.29 -40.32 29.30
N VAL A 274 24.40 -40.79 28.44
CA VAL A 274 23.58 -41.97 28.69
C VAL A 274 23.71 -42.93 27.53
N THR A 275 24.07 -44.18 27.84
CA THR A 275 24.11 -45.26 26.86
C THR A 275 22.90 -46.17 27.03
N LEU A 276 22.03 -46.24 26.02
CA LEU A 276 20.88 -47.14 26.01
C LEU A 276 21.23 -48.43 25.29
N GLN A 277 20.88 -49.55 25.92
CA GLN A 277 21.09 -50.88 25.39
C GLN A 277 19.76 -51.62 25.31
N ARG A 278 19.61 -52.50 24.32
CA ARG A 278 18.46 -53.40 24.25
C ARG A 278 18.66 -54.57 25.22
N GLY A 279 17.61 -54.93 25.98
CA GLY A 279 17.63 -56.10 26.85
C GLY A 279 17.79 -57.41 26.07
N HIS A 280 18.54 -58.35 26.64
CA HIS A 280 18.84 -59.66 26.02
C HIS A 280 17.67 -60.67 26.14
N GLN A 281 16.68 -60.38 26.99
CA GLN A 281 15.41 -61.09 27.08
C GLN A 281 14.27 -60.11 26.76
N ASP A 282 13.28 -60.55 25.98
CA ASP A 282 12.06 -59.78 25.68
C ASP A 282 11.17 -59.71 26.94
N VAL A 283 11.65 -58.98 27.96
CA VAL A 283 10.83 -58.63 29.12
C VAL A 283 9.87 -57.54 28.64
N ILE A 284 8.68 -57.97 28.25
CA ILE A 284 7.57 -57.07 27.94
C ILE A 284 7.13 -56.43 29.25
N THR A 285 7.70 -55.27 29.58
CA THR A 285 7.12 -54.40 30.60
C THR A 285 6.31 -53.33 29.89
N THR A 286 5.03 -53.25 30.22
CA THR A 286 4.19 -52.13 29.79
C THR A 286 4.62 -50.90 30.58
N MET A 287 5.66 -50.20 30.11
CA MET A 287 5.93 -48.85 30.61
C MET A 287 4.84 -47.93 30.05
N ASP A 288 4.01 -47.42 30.95
CA ASP A 288 2.94 -46.49 30.62
C ASP A 288 3.39 -45.03 30.82
N GLN A 289 2.49 -44.09 30.52
CA GLN A 289 2.73 -42.67 30.75
C GLN A 289 2.77 -42.30 32.25
N ASP A 290 2.43 -43.21 33.16
CA ASP A 290 2.42 -42.96 34.60
C ASP A 290 3.75 -43.29 35.27
N SER A 291 4.49 -44.26 34.72
CA SER A 291 5.76 -44.74 35.27
C SER A 291 6.93 -44.54 34.30
N LEU A 292 7.28 -43.28 34.02
CA LEU A 292 8.39 -42.96 33.12
C LEU A 292 9.74 -43.40 33.70
N LEU A 293 10.59 -43.99 32.86
CA LEU A 293 11.99 -44.25 33.20
C LEU A 293 12.76 -42.93 33.27
N ALA A 294 13.23 -42.57 34.46
CA ALA A 294 13.92 -41.32 34.72
C ALA A 294 15.31 -41.52 35.35
N ILE A 295 16.31 -40.81 34.81
CA ILE A 295 17.70 -40.78 35.28
C ILE A 295 17.93 -39.47 36.02
N HIS A 296 18.71 -39.47 37.09
CA HIS A 296 18.99 -38.22 37.79
C HIS A 296 20.21 -37.50 37.20
N THR A 297 20.20 -36.17 37.13
CA THR A 297 21.36 -35.40 36.60
C THR A 297 22.66 -35.54 37.39
N HIS A 298 22.65 -36.15 38.58
CA HIS A 298 23.86 -36.38 39.38
C HIS A 298 24.61 -37.66 39.01
N THR A 299 24.10 -38.47 38.07
CA THR A 299 24.76 -39.65 37.54
C THR A 299 25.29 -39.34 36.13
N PRO A 300 26.51 -38.78 35.97
CA PRO A 300 26.99 -38.20 34.71
C PRO A 300 27.15 -39.22 33.58
N ASP A 301 27.35 -40.49 33.92
CA ASP A 301 27.40 -41.62 33.00
C ASP A 301 26.45 -42.71 33.48
N ALA A 302 25.50 -43.13 32.65
CA ALA A 302 24.58 -44.21 32.96
C ALA A 302 24.36 -45.13 31.76
N THR A 303 24.46 -46.44 31.98
CA THR A 303 24.08 -47.45 30.98
C THR A 303 22.74 -48.05 31.38
N ILE A 304 21.76 -48.00 30.47
CA ILE A 304 20.38 -48.36 30.75
C ILE A 304 19.90 -49.38 29.76
N THR A 305 19.39 -50.50 30.27
CA THR A 305 18.76 -51.51 29.46
C THR A 305 17.27 -51.19 29.30
N LEU A 306 16.82 -50.99 28.06
CA LEU A 306 15.41 -50.65 27.78
C LEU A 306 14.55 -51.90 27.58
N PRO A 307 13.32 -51.91 28.13
CA PRO A 307 12.34 -52.94 27.86
C PRO A 307 11.72 -52.80 26.46
N TRP A 308 11.03 -53.85 26.00
CA TRP A 308 10.37 -53.87 24.69
C TRP A 308 8.85 -53.90 24.84
N PRO A 309 8.08 -53.05 24.13
CA PRO A 309 8.51 -52.05 23.14
C PRO A 309 9.23 -50.84 23.78
N PRO A 310 10.19 -50.22 23.07
CA PRO A 310 11.01 -49.15 23.62
C PRO A 310 10.20 -47.86 23.79
N VAL A 311 10.40 -47.19 24.93
CA VAL A 311 9.81 -45.88 25.24
C VAL A 311 10.92 -44.85 25.49
N PRO A 312 10.62 -43.55 25.33
CA PRO A 312 11.57 -42.50 25.65
C PRO A 312 12.03 -42.51 27.10
N VAL A 313 13.32 -42.24 27.30
CA VAL A 313 13.93 -42.06 28.61
C VAL A 313 13.90 -40.60 29.00
N TYR A 314 13.75 -40.34 30.29
CA TYR A 314 13.74 -38.99 30.84
C TYR A 314 14.93 -38.75 31.75
N VAL A 315 15.31 -37.49 31.88
CA VAL A 315 16.20 -37.01 32.93
C VAL A 315 15.41 -36.18 33.93
N GLU A 316 15.62 -36.46 35.20
CA GLU A 316 15.15 -35.68 36.34
C GLU A 316 16.19 -34.61 36.69
N LEU A 317 15.79 -33.35 36.58
CA LEU A 317 16.65 -32.21 36.87
C LEU A 317 16.99 -32.10 38.36
N ASP A 318 18.19 -31.56 38.61
CA ASP A 318 18.72 -31.24 39.93
C ASP A 318 17.76 -30.38 40.78
N LYS A 319 17.85 -30.54 42.10
CA LYS A 319 17.02 -29.79 43.07
C LYS A 319 17.16 -28.26 42.93
N ARG A 320 18.23 -27.76 42.32
CA ARG A 320 18.41 -26.33 41.97
C ARG A 320 17.39 -25.80 40.98
N PHE A 321 16.63 -26.64 40.26
CA PHE A 321 15.57 -26.20 39.34
C PHE A 321 14.17 -26.27 39.94
N VAL A 322 13.99 -26.92 41.09
CA VAL A 322 12.68 -27.11 41.73
C VAL A 322 12.46 -26.09 42.87
N GLY A 323 11.33 -26.17 43.57
CA GLY A 323 10.93 -25.22 44.62
C GLY A 323 10.02 -24.11 44.11
N ASP A 324 10.13 -22.91 44.70
CA ASP A 324 9.42 -21.73 44.22
C ASP A 324 10.14 -21.12 43.01
N ARG A 325 9.47 -21.22 41.86
CA ARG A 325 9.92 -20.77 40.54
C ARG A 325 8.89 -19.87 39.87
N VAL A 326 8.04 -19.18 40.64
CA VAL A 326 7.05 -18.24 40.07
C VAL A 326 7.72 -17.18 39.21
N THR A 327 8.92 -16.73 39.58
CA THR A 327 9.73 -15.77 38.81
C THR A 327 10.16 -16.28 37.44
N SER A 328 10.06 -17.58 37.18
CA SER A 328 10.31 -18.19 35.87
C SER A 328 9.13 -18.06 34.92
N TYR A 329 7.97 -17.55 35.35
CA TYR A 329 6.81 -17.35 34.48
C TYR A 329 7.14 -16.40 33.31
N GLY A 330 6.72 -16.78 32.11
CA GLY A 330 7.11 -16.16 30.85
C GLY A 330 8.56 -16.41 30.42
N GLY A 331 9.35 -17.09 31.26
CA GLY A 331 10.73 -17.54 31.06
C GLY A 331 10.87 -18.68 30.07
N SER A 332 12.07 -19.23 29.96
CA SER A 332 12.32 -20.44 29.17
C SER A 332 13.25 -21.41 29.89
N LEU A 333 12.93 -22.69 29.82
CA LEU A 333 13.86 -23.79 30.10
C LEU A 333 14.58 -24.13 28.79
N ARG A 334 15.92 -24.04 28.80
CA ARG A 334 16.75 -24.31 27.63
C ARG A 334 17.67 -25.48 27.90
N PHE A 335 17.74 -26.40 26.95
CA PHE A 335 18.61 -27.57 27.01
C PHE A 335 18.92 -28.05 25.60
N LYS A 336 19.95 -28.87 25.47
CA LYS A 336 20.36 -29.50 24.23
C LYS A 336 20.39 -31.00 24.45
N VAL A 337 19.95 -31.76 23.46
CA VAL A 337 20.04 -33.22 23.42
C VAL A 337 20.70 -33.61 22.11
N GLU A 338 21.77 -34.39 22.18
CA GLU A 338 22.41 -34.98 21.01
C GLU A 338 22.31 -36.50 21.09
N GLU A 339 21.82 -37.15 20.03
CA GLU A 339 21.62 -38.61 19.99
C GLU A 339 22.36 -39.23 18.80
N GLU A 340 23.07 -40.34 19.04
CA GLU A 340 23.77 -41.13 18.03
C GLU A 340 23.46 -42.63 18.18
N GLY A 341 23.36 -43.35 17.06
CA GLY A 341 23.11 -44.80 17.02
C GLY A 341 21.65 -45.22 17.22
N GLY A 342 21.33 -46.47 16.90
CA GLY A 342 19.98 -47.02 17.04
C GLY A 342 18.97 -46.47 16.01
N THR A 343 17.68 -46.70 16.26
CA THR A 343 16.58 -46.36 15.33
C THR A 343 15.60 -45.36 15.93
N GLU A 344 15.06 -44.45 15.13
CA GLU A 344 14.07 -43.48 15.57
C GLU A 344 12.78 -44.15 16.06
N LEU A 345 12.25 -43.64 17.18
CA LEU A 345 10.94 -44.01 17.67
C LEU A 345 9.85 -43.46 16.74
N SER A 346 8.74 -44.17 16.64
CA SER A 346 7.63 -43.76 15.78
C SER A 346 7.00 -42.44 16.28
N ARG A 347 6.42 -41.68 15.35
CA ARG A 347 5.75 -40.41 15.68
C ARG A 347 4.59 -40.61 16.65
N GLU A 348 3.89 -41.73 16.55
CA GLU A 348 2.78 -42.08 17.45
C GLU A 348 3.26 -42.32 18.88
N VAL A 349 4.45 -42.90 19.05
CA VAL A 349 5.09 -43.03 20.36
C VAL A 349 5.46 -41.65 20.87
N LEU A 350 6.23 -40.86 20.12
CA LEU A 350 6.69 -39.54 20.56
C LEU A 350 5.55 -38.56 20.85
N ALA A 351 4.41 -38.65 20.14
CA ALA A 351 3.22 -37.84 20.40
C ALA A 351 2.55 -38.17 21.75
N ARG A 352 2.75 -39.37 22.29
CA ARG A 352 2.26 -39.79 23.61
C ARG A 352 3.20 -39.37 24.73
N PHE A 353 4.47 -39.10 24.45
CA PHE A 353 5.48 -38.82 25.48
C PHE A 353 5.92 -37.35 25.40
N PRO A 354 5.48 -36.49 26.35
CA PRO A 354 5.80 -35.07 26.31
C PRO A 354 7.30 -34.80 26.40
N LEU A 355 7.75 -33.70 25.81
CA LEU A 355 9.15 -33.29 25.87
C LEU A 355 9.55 -32.88 27.30
N VAL A 356 8.68 -32.17 28.02
CA VAL A 356 8.93 -31.76 29.41
C VAL A 356 7.69 -32.01 30.26
N ARG A 357 7.90 -32.55 31.47
CA ARG A 357 6.86 -32.69 32.50
C ARG A 357 7.24 -31.97 33.78
N LEU A 358 6.30 -31.22 34.32
CA LEU A 358 6.40 -30.58 35.62
C LEU A 358 5.47 -31.31 36.59
N TYR A 359 6.04 -31.82 37.67
CA TYR A 359 5.30 -32.48 38.73
C TYR A 359 5.13 -31.54 39.91
N THR A 360 3.89 -31.45 40.38
CA THR A 360 3.53 -30.85 41.66
C THR A 360 2.61 -31.78 42.42
N LYS A 361 2.40 -31.49 43.71
CA LYS A 361 1.42 -32.21 44.55
C LYS A 361 0.00 -32.31 43.98
N SER A 362 -0.42 -31.37 43.13
CA SER A 362 -1.84 -31.23 42.74
C SER A 362 -2.11 -31.41 41.24
N ILE A 363 -1.14 -31.08 40.40
CA ILE A 363 -1.26 -31.14 38.94
C ILE A 363 0.06 -31.56 38.30
N VAL A 364 -0.04 -32.20 37.14
CA VAL A 364 1.09 -32.49 36.24
C VAL A 364 0.90 -31.65 34.98
N LEU A 365 1.91 -30.86 34.64
CA LEU A 365 1.93 -30.08 33.40
C LEU A 365 2.82 -30.75 32.37
N GLU A 366 2.34 -30.80 31.14
CA GLU A 366 2.98 -31.49 30.03
C GLU A 366 3.19 -30.49 28.89
N TYR A 367 4.43 -30.45 28.38
CA TYR A 367 4.79 -29.67 27.20
C TYR A 367 5.17 -30.64 26.09
N PHE A 368 4.51 -30.51 24.95
CA PHE A 368 4.80 -31.26 23.74
C PHE A 368 5.59 -30.40 22.76
N GLU A 369 6.26 -31.02 21.80
CA GLU A 369 7.06 -30.30 20.83
C GLU A 369 6.15 -29.66 19.76
N HIS A 370 6.21 -28.34 19.60
CA HIS A 370 5.33 -27.60 18.67
C HIS A 370 6.04 -27.20 17.36
N ALA A 371 7.36 -27.35 17.29
CA ALA A 371 8.18 -26.96 16.14
C ALA A 371 9.38 -27.92 15.98
N PRO A 372 9.89 -28.14 14.75
CA PRO A 372 11.06 -28.98 14.52
C PRO A 372 12.30 -28.38 15.20
N VAL A 373 13.06 -29.25 15.86
CA VAL A 373 14.26 -28.89 16.62
C VAL A 373 15.39 -28.52 15.66
N ILE A 374 16.10 -27.44 15.97
CA ILE A 374 17.33 -27.07 15.25
C ILE A 374 18.51 -27.61 16.05
N ASN A 375 19.23 -28.59 15.49
CA ASN A 375 20.44 -29.18 16.08
C ASN A 375 20.28 -29.61 17.55
N GLY A 376 19.18 -30.29 17.88
CA GLY A 376 18.94 -30.81 19.24
C GLY A 376 18.71 -29.73 20.32
N SER A 377 18.61 -28.44 19.95
CA SER A 377 18.44 -27.34 20.91
C SER A 377 16.97 -27.03 21.16
N HIS A 378 16.54 -27.10 22.42
CA HIS A 378 15.17 -26.85 22.83
C HIS A 378 15.07 -25.59 23.70
N ALA A 379 14.00 -24.81 23.50
CA ALA A 379 13.65 -23.65 24.31
C ALA A 379 12.17 -23.70 24.68
N VAL A 380 11.88 -24.23 25.87
CA VAL A 380 10.51 -24.43 26.37
C VAL A 380 10.07 -23.20 27.15
N ARG A 381 9.10 -22.44 26.61
CA ARG A 381 8.61 -21.21 27.24
C ARG A 381 7.55 -21.52 28.31
N PHE A 382 7.66 -20.90 29.47
CA PHE A 382 6.69 -21.00 30.57
C PHE A 382 5.53 -20.03 30.35
N HIS A 383 4.70 -20.32 29.36
CA HIS A 383 3.46 -19.59 29.07
C HIS A 383 2.31 -20.56 28.94
N GLU A 384 1.19 -20.32 29.60
CA GLU A 384 0.10 -21.29 29.76
C GLU A 384 -0.46 -21.83 28.44
N SER A 385 -0.44 -21.03 27.37
CA SER A 385 -0.90 -21.43 26.04
C SER A 385 -0.11 -22.58 25.41
N LEU A 386 1.06 -22.92 25.97
CA LEU A 386 1.96 -23.96 25.46
C LEU A 386 1.97 -25.23 26.32
N TRP A 387 1.27 -25.22 27.46
CA TRP A 387 1.29 -26.32 28.42
C TRP A 387 -0.10 -26.96 28.52
N MET A 388 -0.12 -28.25 28.79
CA MET A 388 -1.35 -28.99 29.07
C MET A 388 -1.35 -29.48 30.52
N VAL A 389 -2.49 -29.34 31.19
CA VAL A 389 -2.76 -30.03 32.45
C VAL A 389 -3.21 -31.44 32.10
N ARG A 390 -2.46 -32.43 32.59
CA ARG A 390 -2.75 -33.84 32.33
C ARG A 390 -4.21 -34.18 32.69
N GLY A 391 -4.95 -34.72 31.72
CA GLY A 391 -6.36 -35.09 31.86
C GLY A 391 -7.36 -33.93 31.90
N ARG A 392 -6.93 -32.66 31.77
CA ARG A 392 -7.81 -31.48 31.78
C ARG A 392 -7.67 -30.56 30.56
N GLY A 393 -6.68 -30.79 29.70
CA GLY A 393 -6.46 -30.02 28.47
C GLY A 393 -5.50 -28.85 28.66
N VAL A 394 -5.69 -27.76 27.92
CA VAL A 394 -4.79 -26.59 27.94
C VAL A 394 -4.72 -25.99 29.35
N ALA A 395 -3.51 -25.65 29.79
CA ALA A 395 -3.29 -25.05 31.09
C ALA A 395 -3.87 -23.63 31.13
N SER A 396 -4.50 -23.28 32.25
CA SER A 396 -4.78 -21.89 32.56
C SER A 396 -3.54 -21.23 33.16
N ARG A 397 -3.49 -19.89 33.11
CA ARG A 397 -2.44 -19.13 33.80
C ARG A 397 -2.35 -19.47 35.28
N SER A 398 -3.48 -19.65 35.95
CA SER A 398 -3.52 -20.03 37.36
C SER A 398 -2.91 -21.41 37.60
N ALA A 399 -3.14 -22.38 36.70
CA ALA A 399 -2.56 -23.71 36.80
C ALA A 399 -1.03 -23.64 36.67
N LEU A 400 -0.50 -22.93 35.66
CA LEU A 400 0.95 -22.78 35.49
C LEU A 400 1.60 -22.05 36.68
N MET A 401 0.99 -20.97 37.17
CA MET A 401 1.48 -20.22 38.33
C MET A 401 1.46 -21.06 39.62
N LEU A 402 0.40 -21.86 39.83
CA LEU A 402 0.31 -22.79 40.96
C LEU A 402 1.39 -23.87 40.87
N ALA A 403 1.67 -24.39 39.67
CA ALA A 403 2.73 -25.36 39.47
C ALA A 403 4.11 -24.77 39.79
N LEU A 404 4.39 -23.57 39.29
CA LEU A 404 5.67 -22.89 39.51
C LEU A 404 5.88 -22.46 40.96
N ARG A 405 4.83 -22.23 41.75
CA ARG A 405 4.93 -21.89 43.19
C ARG A 405 5.57 -23.00 44.01
N ARG A 406 5.35 -24.25 43.65
CA ARG A 406 5.91 -25.39 44.35
C ARG A 406 6.12 -26.54 43.39
N LEU A 407 7.20 -26.41 42.63
CA LEU A 407 7.66 -27.44 41.73
C LEU A 407 8.34 -28.53 42.55
N ASP A 408 7.90 -29.77 42.43
CA ASP A 408 8.49 -30.89 43.15
C ASP A 408 9.54 -31.61 42.29
N LYS A 409 9.26 -31.77 40.98
CA LYS A 409 10.13 -32.50 40.04
C LYS A 409 9.95 -32.01 38.61
N ILE A 410 11.04 -31.96 37.83
CA ILE A 410 11.03 -31.69 36.39
C ILE A 410 11.63 -32.89 35.67
N LEU A 411 10.92 -33.41 34.67
CA LEU A 411 11.42 -34.42 33.75
C LEU A 411 11.58 -33.83 32.35
N ILE A 412 12.72 -34.08 31.72
CA ILE A 412 12.99 -33.76 30.31
C ILE A 412 13.17 -35.07 29.55
N ARG A 413 12.50 -35.22 28.41
CA ARG A 413 12.69 -36.36 27.52
C ARG A 413 14.09 -36.27 26.89
N LEU A 414 14.91 -37.27 27.15
CA LEU A 414 16.29 -37.36 26.70
C LEU A 414 16.40 -38.05 25.35
N THR A 415 15.44 -38.91 24.98
CA THR A 415 15.61 -39.78 23.82
C THR A 415 14.43 -39.76 22.87
N THR A 416 14.73 -39.71 21.58
CA THR A 416 13.84 -39.92 20.45
C THR A 416 14.18 -41.19 19.67
N ARG A 417 15.30 -41.84 20.02
CA ARG A 417 15.78 -43.08 19.43
C ARG A 417 15.70 -44.25 20.41
N ALA A 418 15.68 -45.46 19.86
CA ALA A 418 15.71 -46.73 20.58
C ALA A 418 16.91 -47.59 20.14
N PRO A 419 17.55 -48.32 21.06
CA PRO A 419 18.66 -49.20 20.74
C PRO A 419 18.18 -50.43 19.98
N THR A 420 19.04 -50.94 19.10
CA THR A 420 18.85 -52.22 18.41
C THR A 420 19.77 -53.29 19.02
N TYR A 421 19.72 -54.52 18.50
CA TYR A 421 20.67 -55.56 18.91
C TYR A 421 22.11 -55.28 18.44
N GLN A 422 22.28 -54.44 17.41
CA GLN A 422 23.58 -54.16 16.79
C GLN A 422 24.14 -52.80 17.21
N GLU A 423 23.28 -51.85 17.55
CA GLU A 423 23.65 -50.48 17.88
C GLU A 423 22.99 -50.00 19.16
N HIS A 424 23.80 -49.46 20.06
CA HIS A 424 23.37 -48.71 21.23
C HIS A 424 22.96 -47.29 20.83
N VAL A 425 22.18 -46.63 21.70
CA VAL A 425 21.94 -45.19 21.58
C VAL A 425 22.82 -44.47 22.58
N HIS A 426 23.59 -43.50 22.11
CA HIS A 426 24.34 -42.58 22.95
C HIS A 426 23.59 -41.25 22.96
N ALA A 427 23.19 -40.78 24.14
CA ALA A 427 22.52 -39.50 24.32
C ALA A 427 23.35 -38.59 25.23
N LEU A 428 23.51 -37.32 24.84
CA LEU A 428 24.26 -36.27 25.56
C LEU A 428 23.38 -35.07 25.91
#